data_AF-A0A522JXG2-F1
#
_entry.id   AF-A0A522JXG2-F1
#
_cell.length_a   1.000
_cell.length_b   1.000
_cell.length_c   1.000
_cell.angle_alpha   90.00
_cell.angle_beta   90.00
_cell.angle_gamma   90.00
#
_symmetry.space_group_name_H-M   'P 1'
#
loop_
_entity.id
_entity.type
_entity.pdbx_description
1 polymer ?
#
loop_
_entity_poly.entity_id
_entity_poly.type
_entity_poly.pdbx_seq_one_letter_code
_entity_poly.pdbx_strand_id
1 'polypeptide(L)'
;MTYLDEELRDAVVPLIKARQFDSAIRKAFLVLTERLRSTYTLPKGTDGEGLVNIVFGQTSKHHATMDPGQKLAQRNFMSGLYGVIRNKFSHGDHEASIAELEAALSSVNLCLKNIEDFKAVP
;
A
#
# COMPACT_ATOMS: atom_id res chain seq x y z
N MET A 1 17.29 6.10 3.18
CA MET A 1 15.87 6.01 3.59
C MET A 1 15.17 7.37 3.73
N THR A 2 15.85 8.50 3.49
CA THR A 2 15.28 9.85 3.51
C THR A 2 14.22 10.12 2.43
N TYR A 3 14.09 9.23 1.44
CA TYR A 3 13.11 9.35 0.34
C TYR A 3 11.75 8.67 0.65
N LEU A 4 11.68 7.92 1.76
CA LEU A 4 10.45 7.25 2.18
C LEU A 4 9.48 8.29 2.75
N ASP A 5 8.20 8.06 2.51
CA ASP A 5 7.11 8.64 3.29
C ASP A 5 7.44 8.54 4.79
N GLU A 6 7.18 9.62 5.52
CA GLU A 6 7.60 9.76 6.92
C GLU A 6 6.95 8.71 7.82
N GLU A 7 5.65 8.48 7.67
CA GLU A 7 4.91 7.49 8.45
C GLU A 7 5.41 6.07 8.13
N LEU A 8 5.67 5.78 6.86
CA LEU A 8 6.26 4.52 6.44
C LEU A 8 7.64 4.32 7.07
N ARG A 9 8.52 5.31 6.97
CA ARG A 9 9.89 5.26 7.49
C ARG A 9 9.88 4.96 8.98
N ASP A 10 9.10 5.72 9.75
CA ASP A 10 9.08 5.62 11.20
C ASP A 10 8.51 4.27 11.66
N ALA A 11 7.59 3.71 10.88
CA ALA A 11 7.00 2.40 11.15
C ALA A 11 7.95 1.22 10.84
N VAL A 12 8.80 1.30 9.81
CA VAL A 12 9.55 0.14 9.30
C VAL A 12 11.03 0.14 9.67
N VAL A 13 11.67 1.29 9.84
CA VAL A 13 13.12 1.39 10.10
C VAL A 13 13.56 0.61 11.35
N PRO A 14 12.84 0.68 12.49
CA PRO A 14 13.21 -0.11 13.68
C PRO A 14 13.18 -1.63 13.42
N LEU A 15 12.18 -2.11 12.67
CA LEU A 15 12.01 -3.53 12.33
C LEU A 15 13.13 -4.02 11.41
N ILE A 16 13.51 -3.21 10.43
CA ILE A 16 14.61 -3.52 9.51
C ILE A 16 15.94 -3.59 10.26
N LYS A 17 16.21 -2.66 11.19
CA LYS A 17 17.41 -2.70 12.04
C LYS A 17 17.46 -3.95 12.90
N ALA A 18 16.31 -4.44 13.36
CA ALA A 18 16.16 -5.68 14.10
C ALA A 18 16.13 -6.94 13.20
N ARG A 19 16.31 -6.81 11.88
CA ARG A 19 16.20 -7.90 10.89
C ARG A 19 14.84 -8.60 10.86
N GLN A 20 13.78 -7.92 11.28
CA GLN A 20 12.40 -8.42 11.27
C GLN A 20 11.71 -8.03 9.95
N PHE A 21 12.14 -8.61 8.84
CA PHE A 21 11.72 -8.18 7.49
C PHE A 21 10.26 -8.49 7.18
N ASP A 22 9.77 -9.66 7.59
CA ASP A 22 8.37 -10.05 7.51
C ASP A 22 7.46 -9.03 8.23
N SER A 23 7.89 -8.59 9.40
CA SER A 23 7.18 -7.62 10.24
C SER A 23 7.24 -6.23 9.61
N ALA A 24 8.39 -5.84 9.04
CA ALA A 24 8.53 -4.59 8.30
C ALA A 24 7.60 -4.53 7.08
N ILE A 25 7.51 -5.62 6.30
CA ILE A 25 6.60 -5.72 5.15
C ILE A 25 5.15 -5.61 5.62
N ARG A 26 4.73 -6.40 6.62
CA ARG A 26 3.37 -6.33 7.17
C ARG A 26 3.02 -4.92 7.66
N LYS A 27 3.96 -4.27 8.35
CA LYS A 27 3.78 -2.91 8.86
C LYS A 27 3.67 -1.89 7.72
N ALA A 28 4.45 -2.01 6.65
CA ALA A 28 4.35 -1.15 5.48
C ALA A 28 2.96 -1.21 4.83
N PHE A 29 2.40 -2.41 4.64
CA PHE A 29 1.05 -2.56 4.10
C PHE A 29 -0.04 -2.03 5.04
N LEU A 30 0.18 -2.10 6.36
CA LEU A 30 -0.72 -1.48 7.32
C LEU A 30 -0.73 0.05 7.18
N VAL A 31 0.44 0.67 7.02
CA VAL A 31 0.55 2.12 6.73
C VAL A 31 -0.21 2.47 5.45
N LEU A 32 -0.04 1.71 4.36
CA LEU A 32 -0.78 1.92 3.11
C LEU A 32 -2.30 1.80 3.31
N THR A 33 -2.76 0.77 4.03
CA THR A 33 -4.17 0.56 4.34
C THR A 33 -4.76 1.74 5.12
N GLU A 34 -4.07 2.21 6.16
CA GLU A 34 -4.53 3.36 6.96
C GLU A 34 -4.50 4.67 6.15
N ARG A 35 -3.50 4.86 5.28
CA ARG A 35 -3.44 6.03 4.40
C ARG A 35 -4.60 6.06 3.40
N LEU A 36 -4.94 4.91 2.80
CA LEU A 36 -6.12 4.81 1.94
C LEU A 36 -7.42 5.09 2.72
N ARG A 37 -7.57 4.49 3.91
CA ARG A 37 -8.78 4.68 4.74
C ARG A 37 -8.98 6.14 5.14
N SER A 38 -7.94 6.78 5.67
CA SER A 38 -7.99 8.17 6.11
C SER A 38 -8.21 9.13 4.94
N THR A 39 -7.59 8.87 3.78
CA THR A 39 -7.71 9.74 2.60
C THR A 39 -9.09 9.70 1.98
N TYR A 40 -9.69 8.52 1.86
CA TYR A 40 -10.97 8.35 1.15
C TYR A 40 -12.17 8.14 2.09
N THR A 41 -11.98 8.30 3.41
CA THR A 41 -13.02 8.09 4.44
C THR A 41 -13.68 6.72 4.34
N LEU A 42 -12.85 5.66 4.33
CA LEU A 42 -13.30 4.29 4.08
C LEU A 42 -13.66 3.53 5.37
N PRO A 43 -14.55 2.51 5.31
CA PRO A 43 -14.89 1.69 6.46
C PRO A 43 -13.67 0.97 7.06
N LYS A 44 -13.61 0.86 8.40
CA LYS A 44 -12.51 0.16 9.11
C LYS A 44 -12.43 -1.35 8.82
N GLY A 45 -13.52 -1.96 8.34
CA GLY A 45 -13.60 -3.40 8.08
C GLY A 45 -13.07 -3.83 6.72
N THR A 46 -12.75 -2.91 5.81
CA THR A 46 -12.30 -3.24 4.45
C THR A 46 -10.77 -3.20 4.36
N ASP A 47 -10.19 -4.15 3.64
CA ASP A 47 -8.74 -4.32 3.54
C ASP A 47 -8.35 -4.95 2.19
N GLY A 48 -7.06 -4.88 1.85
CA GLY A 48 -6.50 -5.51 0.65
C GLY A 48 -7.21 -5.11 -0.65
N GLU A 49 -7.53 -6.10 -1.49
CA GLU A 49 -8.24 -5.88 -2.75
C GLU A 49 -9.60 -5.21 -2.56
N GLY A 50 -10.34 -5.56 -1.51
CA GLY A 50 -11.64 -4.96 -1.22
C GLY A 50 -11.54 -3.46 -0.96
N LEU A 51 -10.50 -3.05 -0.21
CA LEU A 51 -10.20 -1.63 0.04
C LEU A 51 -9.84 -0.90 -1.27
N VAL A 52 -8.96 -1.51 -2.08
CA VAL A 52 -8.54 -0.94 -3.37
C VAL A 52 -9.71 -0.80 -4.34
N ASN A 53 -10.63 -1.76 -4.38
CA ASN A 53 -11.82 -1.71 -5.22
C ASN A 53 -12.77 -0.57 -4.84
N ILE A 54 -12.84 -0.18 -3.56
CA ILE A 54 -13.66 0.97 -3.15
C ILE A 54 -13.08 2.27 -3.71
N VAL A 55 -11.75 2.39 -3.78
CA VAL A 55 -11.08 3.61 -4.26
C VAL A 55 -11.01 3.66 -5.79
N PHE A 56 -10.51 2.60 -6.42
CA PHE A 56 -10.18 2.58 -7.85
C PHE A 56 -11.07 1.63 -8.67
N GLY A 57 -12.09 1.03 -8.07
CA GLY A 57 -13.02 0.17 -8.79
C GLY A 57 -13.82 0.93 -9.85
N GLN A 58 -14.34 0.20 -10.83
CA GLN A 58 -15.11 0.77 -11.95
C GLN A 58 -16.34 1.57 -11.47
N THR A 59 -16.98 1.13 -10.39
CA THR A 59 -18.14 1.79 -9.78
C THR A 59 -17.75 2.83 -8.71
N SER A 60 -16.46 3.03 -8.45
CA SER A 60 -16.00 4.02 -7.46
C SER A 60 -16.27 5.44 -7.94
N LYS A 61 -16.80 6.27 -7.04
CA LYS A 61 -16.96 7.71 -7.24
C LYS A 61 -15.65 8.50 -7.00
N HIS A 62 -14.66 7.90 -6.35
CA HIS A 62 -13.33 8.51 -6.22
C HIS A 62 -12.62 8.50 -7.56
N HIS A 63 -11.83 9.55 -7.84
CA HIS A 63 -11.10 9.70 -9.10
C HIS A 63 -12.00 9.58 -10.33
N ALA A 64 -13.19 10.17 -10.29
CA ALA A 64 -14.14 10.14 -11.41
C ALA A 64 -13.61 10.84 -12.67
N THR A 65 -12.66 11.76 -12.51
CA THR A 65 -11.98 12.50 -13.59
C THR A 65 -10.76 11.76 -14.15
N MET A 66 -10.32 10.68 -13.51
CA MET A 66 -9.20 9.87 -13.99
C MET A 66 -9.64 9.04 -15.20
N ASP A 67 -8.77 8.94 -16.20
CA ASP A 67 -8.99 8.08 -17.36
C ASP A 67 -9.28 6.62 -16.91
N PRO A 68 -10.26 5.91 -17.51
CA PRO A 68 -10.62 4.55 -17.11
C PRO A 68 -9.44 3.57 -17.13
N GLY A 69 -8.53 3.69 -18.10
CA GLY A 69 -7.35 2.86 -18.21
C GLY A 69 -6.36 3.13 -17.08
N GLN A 70 -6.14 4.41 -16.76
CA GLN A 70 -5.29 4.81 -15.63
C GLN A 70 -5.86 4.32 -14.30
N LYS A 71 -7.18 4.47 -14.09
CA LYS A 71 -7.86 4.02 -12.87
C LYS A 71 -7.76 2.50 -12.71
N LEU A 72 -7.96 1.75 -13.80
CA LEU A 72 -7.78 0.30 -13.82
C LEU A 72 -6.33 -0.12 -13.55
N ALA A 73 -5.36 0.59 -14.11
CA ALA A 73 -3.93 0.31 -13.88
C ALA A 73 -3.56 0.50 -12.40
N GLN A 74 -4.02 1.59 -11.78
CA GLN A 74 -3.80 1.84 -10.34
C GLN A 74 -4.46 0.78 -9.48
N ARG A 75 -5.70 0.43 -9.79
CA ARG A 75 -6.43 -0.66 -9.14
C ARG A 75 -5.62 -1.95 -9.19
N ASN A 76 -5.20 -2.37 -10.39
CA ASN A 76 -4.52 -3.65 -10.60
C ASN A 76 -3.15 -3.68 -9.93
N PHE A 77 -2.41 -2.58 -9.98
CA PHE A 77 -1.13 -2.46 -9.31
C PHE A 77 -1.29 -2.60 -7.80
N MET A 78 -2.13 -1.79 -7.17
CA MET A 78 -2.31 -1.82 -5.71
C MET A 78 -2.90 -3.14 -5.23
N SER A 79 -3.95 -3.66 -5.88
CA SER A 79 -4.52 -4.96 -5.49
C SER A 79 -3.52 -6.10 -5.69
N GLY A 80 -2.73 -6.04 -6.75
CA GLY A 80 -1.65 -6.98 -7.03
C GLY A 80 -0.58 -6.98 -5.94
N LEU A 81 -0.18 -5.82 -5.42
CA LEU A 81 0.78 -5.74 -4.30
C LEU A 81 0.26 -6.42 -3.02
N TYR A 82 -1.01 -6.18 -2.67
CA TYR A 82 -1.64 -6.88 -1.55
C TYR A 82 -1.67 -8.40 -1.77
N GLY A 83 -2.07 -8.84 -2.96
CA GLY A 83 -2.19 -10.25 -3.30
C GLY A 83 -0.86 -11.01 -3.39
N VAL A 84 0.13 -10.42 -4.07
CA VAL A 84 1.42 -11.06 -4.40
C VAL A 84 2.42 -10.97 -3.25
N ILE A 85 2.45 -9.86 -2.52
CA ILE A 85 3.46 -9.61 -1.50
C ILE A 85 2.87 -9.82 -0.11
N ARG A 86 1.88 -9.02 0.30
CA ARG A 86 1.38 -9.04 1.69
C ARG A 86 0.84 -10.42 2.10
N ASN A 87 0.06 -11.05 1.22
CA ASN A 87 -0.58 -12.33 1.55
C ASN A 87 0.42 -13.45 1.83
N LYS A 88 1.62 -13.43 1.22
CA LYS A 88 2.70 -14.39 1.54
C LYS A 88 3.10 -14.38 3.00
N PHE A 89 3.08 -13.21 3.64
CA PHE A 89 3.50 -13.01 5.02
C PHE A 89 2.34 -13.04 6.01
N SER A 90 1.11 -13.35 5.55
CA SER A 90 -0.09 -13.34 6.40
C SER A 90 -0.24 -14.61 7.23
N HIS A 91 0.38 -15.72 6.82
CA HIS A 91 0.30 -17.02 7.51
C HIS A 91 1.55 -17.39 8.30
N GLY A 92 2.62 -16.59 8.23
CA GLY A 92 3.84 -16.78 9.04
C GLY A 92 4.80 -17.88 8.55
N ASP A 93 4.48 -18.55 7.45
CA ASP A 93 5.26 -19.69 6.93
C ASP A 93 6.42 -19.29 6.00
N HIS A 94 6.61 -17.98 5.75
CA HIS A 94 7.60 -17.47 4.80
C HIS A 94 8.51 -16.42 5.42
N GLU A 95 9.81 -16.67 5.43
CA GLU A 95 10.82 -15.70 5.83
C GLU A 95 11.12 -14.75 4.66
N ALA A 96 10.94 -13.46 4.89
CA ALA A 96 11.13 -12.46 3.84
C ALA A 96 12.61 -12.32 3.47
N SER A 97 12.91 -12.43 2.18
CA SER A 97 14.22 -12.05 1.65
C SER A 97 14.41 -10.52 1.64
N ILE A 98 15.67 -10.06 1.56
CA ILE A 98 15.97 -8.63 1.37
C ILE A 98 15.32 -8.10 0.08
N ALA A 99 15.32 -8.89 -1.00
CA ALA A 99 14.70 -8.49 -2.26
C ALA A 99 13.19 -8.26 -2.11
N GLU A 100 12.50 -9.13 -1.37
CA GLU A 100 11.07 -8.96 -1.08
C GLU A 100 10.80 -7.74 -0.19
N LEU A 101 11.67 -7.49 0.79
CA LEU A 101 11.61 -6.28 1.61
C LEU A 101 11.75 -5.01 0.75
N GLU A 102 12.78 -4.94 -0.08
CA GLU A 102 13.05 -3.76 -0.91
C GLU A 102 11.93 -3.51 -1.92
N ALA A 103 11.42 -4.58 -2.54
CA ALA A 103 10.28 -4.50 -3.45
C ALA A 103 9.03 -3.99 -2.72
N ALA A 104 8.69 -4.58 -1.57
CA ALA A 104 7.54 -4.16 -0.78
C ALA A 104 7.63 -2.69 -0.36
N LEU A 105 8.75 -2.27 0.22
CA LEU A 105 8.91 -0.90 0.72
C LEU A 105 8.89 0.12 -0.40
N SER A 106 9.56 -0.16 -1.51
CA SER A 106 9.60 0.75 -2.66
C SER A 106 8.23 0.89 -3.31
N SER A 107 7.51 -0.23 -3.49
CA SER A 107 6.16 -0.22 -4.04
C SER A 107 5.15 0.47 -3.13
N VAL A 108 5.18 0.18 -1.82
CA VAL A 108 4.31 0.87 -0.84
C VAL A 108 4.60 2.36 -0.82
N ASN A 109 5.88 2.76 -0.80
CA ASN A 109 6.26 4.16 -0.84
C ASN A 109 5.76 4.87 -2.11
N LEU A 110 5.84 4.23 -3.27
CA LEU A 110 5.28 4.75 -4.51
C LEU A 110 3.76 4.93 -4.41
N CYS A 111 3.04 3.96 -3.84
CA CYS A 111 1.61 4.08 -3.62
C CYS A 111 1.25 5.24 -2.69
N LEU A 112 2.00 5.43 -1.60
CA LEU A 112 1.78 6.54 -0.66
C LEU A 112 1.95 7.89 -1.36
N LYS A 113 3.02 8.06 -2.14
CA LYS A 113 3.24 9.28 -2.94
C LYS A 113 2.15 9.51 -3.98
N ASN A 114 1.74 8.48 -4.70
CA ASN A 114 0.63 8.60 -5.66
C ASN A 114 -0.66 9.05 -4.96
N ILE A 115 -0.95 8.53 -3.76
CA ILE A 115 -2.12 8.95 -2.98
C ILE A 115 -2.05 10.44 -2.59
N GLU A 116 -0.87 10.94 -2.23
CA GLU A 116 -0.63 12.36 -1.96
C GLU A 116 -0.84 13.22 -3.21
N ASP A 117 -0.28 12.80 -4.34
CA ASP A 117 -0.45 13.50 -5.62
C ASP A 117 -1.93 13.56 -6.03
N PHE A 118 -2.69 12.49 -5.78
CA PHE A 118 -4.13 12.49 -6.06
C PHE A 118 -4.93 13.43 -5.15
N LYS A 119 -4.48 13.69 -3.92
CA LYS A 119 -5.09 14.71 -3.03
C LYS A 119 -4.83 16.13 -3.51
N ALA A 120 -3.70 16.35 -4.19
CA ALA A 120 -3.27 17.67 -4.63
C ALA A 120 -4.03 18.17 -5.89
N VAL A 121 -4.83 17.31 -6.52
CA VAL A 121 -5.71 17.69 -7.63
C VAL A 121 -7.05 18.22 -7.05
N PRO A 122 -7.42 19.49 -7.30
CA PRO A 122 -8.63 20.11 -6.75
C PRO A 122 -9.93 19.47 -7.26
#